data_AF-A0AAU2Y7K0-F1
#
_entry.id   AF-A0AAU2Y7K0-F1
#
_cell.length_a   1.000
_cell.length_b   1.000
_cell.length_c   1.000
_cell.angle_alpha   90.00
_cell.angle_beta   90.00
_cell.angle_gamma   90.00
#
_symmetry.space_group_name_H-M   'P 1'
#
loop_
_entity.id
_entity.type
_entity.pdbx_description
1 polymer ?
#
loop_
_entity_poly.entity_id
_entity_poly.type
_entity_poly.pdbx_seq_one_letter_code
_entity_poly.pdbx_strand_id
1 'polypeptide(L)'
;MTKRGLPHPEHLRLGQVLSGVRTHLVDEQTALAKAYPQTGPRALPAKQLQVAIDALDAARSALDNAVLEEHPAAAETYDYYPCQEHRAEVVVPEKPGSSAGRVRLGR
;
A
#
# COMPACT_ATOMS: atom_id res chain seq x y z
N MET A 1 30.10 -8.83 8.90
CA MET A 1 29.11 -9.32 9.88
C MET A 1 27.80 -9.52 9.14
N THR A 2 27.34 -10.75 8.98
CA THR A 2 26.01 -11.03 8.40
C THR A 2 24.95 -10.73 9.45
N LYS A 3 23.97 -9.88 9.12
CA LYS A 3 22.82 -9.61 10.01
C LYS A 3 21.97 -10.89 10.09
N ARG A 4 21.33 -11.12 11.24
CA ARG A 4 20.59 -12.37 11.55
C ARG A 4 19.26 -12.57 10.81
N GLY A 5 18.88 -11.68 9.90
CA GLY A 5 17.53 -11.65 9.34
C GLY A 5 16.51 -11.02 10.31
N LEU A 6 15.25 -10.93 9.89
CA LEU A 6 14.14 -10.48 10.74
C LEU A 6 13.53 -11.69 11.45
N PRO A 7 13.09 -11.57 12.71
CA PRO A 7 12.23 -12.60 13.31
C PRO A 7 10.95 -12.82 12.50
N HIS A 8 10.48 -14.06 12.35
CA HIS A 8 9.25 -14.36 11.60
C HIS A 8 8.02 -13.52 12.00
N PRO A 9 7.74 -13.24 13.29
CA PRO A 9 6.66 -12.33 13.67
C PRO A 9 6.81 -10.89 13.13
N GLU A 10 8.05 -10.43 12.92
CA GLU A 10 8.31 -9.13 12.28
C GLU A 10 8.07 -9.18 10.77
N HIS A 11 8.32 -10.31 10.10
CA HIS A 11 7.90 -10.53 8.72
C HIS A 11 6.39 -10.42 8.58
N LEU A 12 5.63 -11.11 9.44
CA LEU A 12 4.16 -11.04 9.45
C LEU A 12 3.68 -9.60 9.62
N ARG A 13 4.20 -8.89 10.63
CA ARG A 13 3.85 -7.48 10.85
C ARG A 13 4.15 -6.61 9.63
N LEU A 14 5.30 -6.80 8.99
CA LEU A 14 5.65 -6.06 7.77
C LEU A 14 4.73 -6.40 6.61
N GLY A 15 4.39 -7.67 6.40
CA GLY A 15 3.45 -8.08 5.36
C GLY A 15 2.07 -7.46 5.51
N GLN A 16 1.56 -7.38 6.74
CA GLN A 16 0.31 -6.68 7.06
C GLN A 16 0.39 -5.19 6.70
N VAL A 17 1.46 -4.50 7.12
CA VAL A 17 1.65 -3.06 6.88
C VAL A 17 1.82 -2.76 5.40
N LEU A 18 2.71 -3.46 4.70
CA LEU A 18 2.98 -3.21 3.28
C LEU A 18 1.74 -3.47 2.42
N SER A 19 0.98 -4.53 2.74
CA SER A 19 -0.28 -4.85 2.04
C SER A 19 -1.38 -3.82 2.31
N GLY A 20 -1.45 -3.30 3.53
CA GLY A 20 -2.36 -2.21 3.91
C GLY A 20 -2.06 -0.92 3.16
N VAL A 21 -0.81 -0.48 3.20
CA VAL A 21 -0.35 0.72 2.48
C VAL A 21 -0.57 0.58 0.97
N ARG A 22 -0.22 -0.56 0.38
CA ARG A 22 -0.47 -0.84 -1.04
C ARG A 22 -1.96 -0.70 -1.38
N THR A 23 -2.84 -1.28 -0.56
CA THR A 23 -4.30 -1.22 -0.79
C THR A 23 -4.76 0.24 -0.83
N HIS A 24 -4.36 1.03 0.18
CA HIS A 24 -4.71 2.46 0.22
C HIS A 24 -4.17 3.23 -1.00
N LEU A 25 -2.91 3.00 -1.40
CA LEU A 25 -2.35 3.67 -2.58
C LEU A 25 -3.06 3.30 -3.88
N VAL A 26 -3.53 2.06 -4.02
CA VAL A 26 -4.34 1.64 -5.19
C VAL A 26 -5.66 2.39 -5.24
N ASP A 27 -6.31 2.59 -4.10
CA ASP A 27 -7.57 3.34 -4.01
C ASP A 27 -7.35 4.81 -4.40
N GLU A 28 -6.30 5.44 -3.88
CA GLU A 28 -5.94 6.83 -4.21
C GLU A 28 -5.51 6.98 -5.68
N GLN A 29 -4.73 6.03 -6.22
CA GLN A 29 -4.36 6.01 -7.64
C GLN A 29 -5.61 5.93 -8.51
N THR A 30 -6.56 5.07 -8.15
CA THR A 30 -7.83 4.90 -8.85
C THR A 30 -8.66 6.18 -8.80
N ALA A 31 -8.70 6.87 -7.66
CA ALA A 31 -9.39 8.15 -7.51
C ALA A 31 -8.78 9.22 -8.42
N LEU A 32 -7.44 9.32 -8.48
CA LEU A 32 -6.74 10.24 -9.36
C LEU A 32 -6.97 9.92 -10.85
N ALA A 33 -6.94 8.64 -11.22
CA ALA A 33 -7.18 8.20 -12.60
C ALA A 33 -8.61 8.49 -13.08
N LYS A 34 -9.58 8.55 -12.16
CA LYS A 34 -10.95 8.99 -12.43
C LYS A 34 -11.08 10.51 -12.52
N ALA A 35 -10.32 11.25 -11.70
CA ALA A 35 -10.43 12.71 -11.59
C ALA A 35 -9.64 13.49 -12.65
N TYR A 36 -8.55 12.91 -13.18
CA TYR A 36 -7.63 13.59 -14.09
C TYR A 36 -7.41 12.81 -15.39
N PRO A 37 -7.04 13.49 -16.49
CA PRO A 37 -6.65 12.82 -17.73
C PRO A 37 -5.48 11.85 -17.53
N GLN A 38 -5.47 10.76 -18.30
CA GLN A 38 -4.43 9.72 -18.24
C GLN A 38 -3.10 10.14 -18.91
N THR A 39 -3.11 11.25 -19.65
CA THR A 39 -1.94 11.78 -20.36
C THR A 39 -1.65 13.24 -19.98
N GLY A 40 -0.43 13.69 -20.26
CA GLY A 40 0.03 15.04 -19.95
C GLY A 40 0.39 15.28 -18.48
N PRO A 41 0.68 16.54 -18.10
CA PRO A 41 1.18 16.87 -16.76
C PRO A 41 0.21 16.51 -15.62
N ARG A 42 -1.10 16.58 -15.86
CA ARG A 42 -2.12 16.25 -14.85
C ARG A 42 -2.24 14.74 -14.56
N ALA A 43 -1.67 13.90 -15.41
CA ALA A 43 -1.57 12.45 -15.18
C ALA A 43 -0.41 12.07 -14.25
N LEU A 44 0.55 12.98 -14.04
CA LEU A 44 1.77 12.69 -13.31
C LEU A 44 1.51 12.17 -11.88
N PRO A 45 0.57 12.73 -11.08
CA PRO A 45 0.30 12.22 -9.74
C PRO A 45 -0.11 10.73 -9.73
N ALA A 46 -1.05 10.32 -10.59
CA ALA A 46 -1.48 8.92 -10.66
C ALA A 46 -0.32 8.00 -11.09
N LYS A 47 0.52 8.45 -12.02
CA LYS A 47 1.72 7.71 -12.45
C LYS A 47 2.74 7.54 -11.32
N GLN A 48 2.93 8.55 -10.48
CA GLN A 48 3.84 8.44 -9.33
C GLN A 48 3.30 7.51 -8.25
N LEU A 49 1.99 7.49 -8.02
CA LEU A 49 1.38 6.47 -7.15
C LEU A 49 1.57 5.06 -7.70
N GLN A 50 1.45 4.88 -9.03
CA GLN A 50 1.77 3.58 -9.65
C GLN A 50 3.22 3.16 -9.39
N VAL A 51 4.19 4.06 -9.56
CA VAL A 51 5.60 3.78 -9.27
C VAL A 51 5.80 3.37 -7.80
N ALA A 52 5.10 4.01 -6.87
CA ALA A 52 5.16 3.64 -5.46
C ALA A 52 4.55 2.26 -5.19
N ILE A 53 3.42 1.93 -5.82
CA ILE A 53 2.80 0.60 -5.74
C ILE A 53 3.75 -0.48 -6.27
N ASP A 54 4.37 -0.24 -7.42
CA ASP A 54 5.31 -1.18 -8.04
C ASP A 54 6.53 -1.42 -7.14
N ALA A 55 7.03 -0.35 -6.50
CA ALA A 55 8.13 -0.45 -5.54
C ALA A 55 7.74 -1.26 -4.27
N LEU A 56 6.52 -1.09 -3.77
CA LEU A 56 6.01 -1.89 -2.65
C LEU A 56 5.85 -3.36 -3.04
N ASP A 57 5.35 -3.66 -4.23
CA ASP A 57 5.18 -5.02 -4.72
C ASP A 57 6.55 -5.71 -4.93
N ALA A 58 7.55 -4.98 -5.43
CA ALA A 58 8.92 -5.47 -5.51
C ALA A 58 9.52 -5.75 -4.12
N ALA A 59 9.32 -4.85 -3.15
CA ALA A 59 9.79 -5.05 -1.78
C ALA A 59 9.13 -6.26 -1.11
N ARG A 60 7.81 -6.44 -1.27
CA ARG A 60 7.07 -7.60 -0.75
C ARG A 60 7.58 -8.90 -1.36
N SER A 61 7.79 -8.94 -2.67
CA SER A 61 8.33 -10.14 -3.33
C SER A 61 9.75 -10.47 -2.87
N ALA A 62 10.61 -9.46 -2.69
CA ALA A 62 11.96 -9.68 -2.17
C ALA A 62 11.96 -10.23 -0.74
N LEU A 63 11.06 -9.71 0.11
CA LEU A 63 10.94 -10.16 1.49
C LEU A 63 10.26 -11.54 1.61
N ASP A 64 9.37 -11.88 0.69
CA ASP A 64 8.76 -13.22 0.58
C ASP A 64 9.83 -14.29 0.29
N ASN A 65 10.76 -13.98 -0.62
CA ASN A 65 11.92 -14.85 -0.84
C ASN A 65 12.81 -14.91 0.41
N ALA A 66 13.04 -13.77 1.07
CA ALA A 66 13.88 -13.73 2.27
C ALA A 66 13.29 -14.55 3.43
N VAL A 67 11.98 -14.51 3.67
CA VAL A 67 11.36 -15.28 4.76
C VAL A 67 11.45 -16.79 4.52
N LEU A 68 11.39 -17.24 3.26
CA LEU A 68 11.60 -18.64 2.89
C LEU A 68 13.04 -19.10 3.19
N GLU A 69 14.03 -18.23 2.99
CA GLU A 69 15.44 -18.51 3.31
C GLU A 69 15.71 -18.46 4.83
N GLU A 70 15.14 -17.48 5.52
CA GLU A 70 15.39 -17.21 6.94
C GLU A 70 14.60 -18.17 7.85
N HIS A 71 13.39 -18.56 7.46
CA HIS A 71 12.44 -19.34 8.27
C HIS A 71 11.74 -20.46 7.46
N PRO A 72 12.47 -21.41 6.84
CA PRO A 72 11.88 -22.39 5.91
C PRO A 72 10.79 -23.29 6.51
N ALA A 73 10.79 -23.48 7.83
CA ALA A 73 9.80 -24.31 8.53
C ALA A 73 8.52 -23.54 8.95
N ALA A 74 8.54 -22.20 8.87
CA ALA A 74 7.44 -21.34 9.32
C ALA A 74 6.92 -20.40 8.23
N ALA A 75 7.69 -20.17 7.16
CA ALA A 75 7.32 -19.30 6.07
C ALA A 75 6.06 -19.83 5.33
N GLU A 76 5.09 -18.95 5.14
CA GLU A 76 3.88 -19.22 4.40
C GLU A 76 3.68 -18.19 3.28
N THR A 77 3.02 -18.61 2.19
CA THR A 77 2.67 -17.72 1.06
C THR A 77 1.88 -16.48 1.50
N TYR A 78 1.16 -16.55 2.63
CA TYR A 78 0.34 -15.46 3.13
C TYR A 78 1.11 -14.46 4.01
N ASP A 79 2.39 -14.69 4.31
CA ASP A 79 3.21 -13.81 5.16
C ASP A 79 3.29 -12.39 4.59
N TYR A 80 3.58 -12.28 3.29
CA TYR A 80 3.62 -11.00 2.56
C TYR A 80 2.40 -10.74 1.70
N TYR A 81 1.48 -11.71 1.59
CA TYR A 81 0.24 -11.63 0.81
C TYR A 81 -1.01 -11.97 1.63
N PRO A 82 -1.26 -11.31 2.78
CA PRO A 82 -2.38 -11.63 3.65
C PRO A 82 -3.74 -11.34 3.01
N CYS A 83 -4.76 -12.10 3.47
CA CYS A 83 -6.17 -11.83 3.23
C CYS A 83 -6.54 -10.41 3.70
N GLN A 84 -7.63 -9.85 3.17
CA GLN A 84 -7.99 -8.44 3.39
C GLN A 84 -8.16 -8.09 4.87
N GLU A 85 -8.79 -8.98 5.63
CA GLU A 85 -9.05 -8.86 7.07
C GLU A 85 -7.78 -8.83 7.94
N HIS A 86 -6.65 -9.26 7.38
CA HIS A 86 -5.35 -9.28 8.07
C HIS A 86 -4.43 -8.14 7.63
N ARG A 87 -4.86 -7.26 6.73
CA ARG A 87 -4.05 -6.11 6.30
C ARG A 87 -4.13 -5.00 7.33
N ALA A 88 -3.06 -4.22 7.45
CA ALA A 88 -3.11 -3.00 8.24
C ALA A 88 -4.10 -2.00 7.62
N GLU A 89 -4.88 -1.33 8.45
CA GLU A 89 -5.77 -0.25 8.01
C GLU A 89 -5.02 1.09 7.98
N VAL A 90 -5.18 1.84 6.91
CA VAL A 90 -4.68 3.22 6.82
C VAL A 90 -5.81 4.17 7.19
N VAL A 91 -5.71 4.78 8.38
CA VAL A 91 -6.69 5.74 8.88
C VAL A 91 -6.33 7.14 8.39
N VAL A 92 -7.19 7.72 7.54
CA VAL A 92 -7.05 9.11 7.08
C VAL A 92 -7.88 10.01 7.99
N PRO A 93 -7.25 10.87 8.83
CA PRO A 93 -7.99 11.75 9.73
C PRO A 93 -8.73 12.84 8.95
N GLU A 94 -9.87 13.28 9.48
CA GLU A 94 -10.59 14.43 8.92
C GLU A 94 -9.71 15.68 8.94
N LYS A 95 -9.64 16.36 7.80
CA LYS A 95 -8.95 17.65 7.69
C LYS A 95 -9.98 18.79 7.81
N PRO A 96 -9.71 19.86 8.58
CA PRO A 96 -10.56 21.04 8.59
C PRO A 96 -10.80 21.57 7.17
N GLY A 97 -12.07 21.79 6.81
CA GLY A 97 -12.49 22.16 5.45
C GLY A 97 -12.89 20.98 4.54
N SER A 98 -12.88 19.74 5.05
CA SER A 98 -13.33 18.55 4.32
C SER A 98 -14.86 18.39 4.25
N SER A 99 -15.65 19.34 4.75
CA SER A 99 -17.08 19.35 4.48
C SER A 99 -17.27 19.55 2.97
N ALA A 100 -17.89 18.58 2.31
CA ALA A 100 -18.42 18.77 0.96
C ALA A 100 -19.26 20.05 1.01
N GLY A 101 -18.68 21.15 0.54
CA GLY A 101 -19.33 22.45 0.57
C GLY A 101 -20.68 22.25 -0.08
N ARG A 102 -21.74 22.45 0.70
CA ARG A 102 -23.07 22.71 0.15
C ARG A 102 -22.86 23.90 -0.78
N VAL A 103 -22.62 23.64 -2.06
CA VAL A 103 -22.81 24.60 -3.13
C VAL A 103 -24.29 24.91 -3.04
N ARG A 104 -24.62 25.98 -2.31
CA ARG A 104 -25.94 26.58 -2.41
C ARG A 104 -26.05 27.05 -3.85
N LEU A 105 -26.74 26.27 -4.67
CA LEU A 105 -27.34 26.77 -5.90
C LEU A 105 -28.39 27.80 -5.49
N GLY A 106 -27.97 29.05 -5.29
CA GLY A 106 -28.80 30.22 -5.58
C GLY A 106 -28.41 30.68 -6.97
N ARG A 107 -29.30 31.02 -7.89
CA ARG A 107 -30.64 31.58 -7.76
C ARG A 107 -31.43 31.24 -9.02
#